data_AF-A0A842KK96-F1
#
_entry.id   AF-A0A842KK96-F1
#
_cell.length_a   1.000
_cell.length_b   1.000
_cell.length_c   1.000
_cell.angle_alpha   90.00
_cell.angle_beta   90.00
_cell.angle_gamma   90.00
#
_symmetry.space_group_name_H-M   'P 1'
#
loop_
_entity.id
_entity.type
_entity.pdbx_description
1 polymer ?
#
loop_
_entity_poly.entity_id
_entity_poly.type
_entity_poly.pdbx_seq_one_letter_code
_entity_poly.pdbx_strand_id
1 'polypeptide(L)'
;MAWFVYALIAVLSLFFVEYALVVDDLDPISALQRSVLFFKDNKASVIGIIGIIISISLALQILGSAVSSVQFLANVWNLIYLFISVFVIRPLTTIWITRMYMARTGKTLYSFDQYLLD
;
A
#
# COMPACT_ATOMS: atom_id res chain seq x y z
N MET A 1 -16.51 2.66 26.88
CA MET A 1 -15.20 3.32 27.10
C MET A 1 -14.03 2.42 26.70
N ALA A 2 -13.79 1.28 27.38
CA ALA A 2 -12.64 0.40 27.07
C ALA A 2 -12.57 -0.09 25.60
N TRP A 3 -13.70 -0.43 25.00
CA TRP A 3 -13.79 -0.85 23.60
C TRP A 3 -13.36 0.22 22.61
N PHE A 4 -13.64 1.49 22.91
CA PHE A 4 -13.30 2.63 22.05
C PHE A 4 -11.79 2.90 22.09
N VAL A 5 -11.19 2.77 23.27
CA VAL A 5 -9.74 2.89 23.46
C VAL A 5 -9.00 1.73 22.76
N TYR A 6 -9.52 0.50 22.86
CA TYR A 6 -8.98 -0.65 22.15
C TYR A 6 -9.04 -0.45 20.62
N ALA A 7 -10.19 -0.03 20.09
CA ALA A 7 -10.36 0.25 18.66
C ALA A 7 -9.43 1.38 18.19
N LEU A 8 -9.26 2.43 18.99
CA LEU A 8 -8.35 3.54 18.68
C LEU A 8 -6.89 3.07 18.62
N ILE A 9 -6.45 2.27 19.61
CA ILE A 9 -5.10 1.71 19.63
C ILE A 9 -4.91 0.77 18.44
N ALA A 10 -5.87 -0.11 18.15
CA ALA A 10 -5.81 -1.00 17.00
C ALA A 10 -5.72 -0.22 15.69
N VAL A 11 -6.52 0.84 15.50
CA VAL A 11 -6.45 1.71 14.32
C VAL A 11 -5.10 2.41 14.23
N LEU A 12 -4.60 2.97 15.32
CA LEU A 12 -3.29 3.65 15.33
C LEU A 12 -2.13 2.69 15.08
N SER A 13 -2.20 1.46 15.60
CA SER A 13 -1.20 0.42 15.34
C SER A 13 -1.29 -0.09 13.90
N LEU A 14 -2.51 -0.35 13.40
CA LEU A 14 -2.75 -0.78 12.02
C LEU A 14 -2.47 0.32 11.00
N PHE A 15 -2.52 1.60 11.39
CA PHE A 15 -2.15 2.73 10.55
C PHE A 15 -0.69 2.66 10.07
N PHE A 16 0.19 2.04 10.85
CA PHE A 16 1.60 1.81 10.49
C PHE A 16 1.86 0.48 9.79
N VAL A 17 0.88 -0.41 9.77
CA VAL A 17 0.99 -1.69 9.08
C VAL A 17 0.58 -1.46 7.63
N GLU A 18 1.52 -1.61 6.70
CA GLU A 18 1.17 -1.72 5.27
C GLU A 18 0.13 -2.82 5.14
N TYR A 19 -1.06 -2.47 4.64
CA TYR A 19 -2.22 -3.36 4.55
C TYR A 19 -1.79 -4.75 4.11
N ALA A 20 -1.74 -5.66 5.08
CA ALA A 20 -1.30 -7.02 4.87
C ALA A 20 -2.36 -7.69 4.01
N LEU A 21 -1.93 -8.17 2.85
CA LEU A 21 -2.71 -9.03 2.00
C LEU A 21 -3.08 -10.28 2.81
N VAL A 22 -4.26 -10.31 3.44
CA VAL A 22 -4.76 -11.51 4.12
C VAL A 22 -5.09 -12.52 3.04
N VAL A 23 -4.17 -13.47 2.87
CA VAL A 23 -4.26 -14.52 1.90
C VAL A 23 -5.03 -15.68 2.51
N ASP A 24 -6.29 -15.83 2.11
CA ASP A 24 -7.12 -17.01 2.42
C ASP A 24 -7.33 -17.29 3.92
N ASP A 25 -8.00 -18.40 4.22
CA ASP A 25 -8.09 -19.03 5.53
C ASP A 25 -6.77 -19.73 5.91
N LEU A 26 -5.64 -19.01 5.79
CA LEU A 26 -4.32 -19.49 6.23
C LEU A 26 -4.00 -18.99 7.63
N ASP A 27 -3.36 -19.83 8.43
CA ASP A 27 -2.75 -19.39 9.67
C ASP A 27 -1.63 -18.35 9.40
N PRO A 28 -1.28 -17.49 10.38
CA PRO A 28 -0.35 -16.39 10.17
C PRO A 28 1.01 -16.81 9.60
N ILE A 29 1.53 -17.98 9.99
CA ILE A 29 2.84 -18.47 9.55
C ILE A 29 2.75 -18.94 8.10
N SER A 30 1.71 -19.73 7.76
CA SER A 30 1.47 -20.17 6.39
C SER A 30 1.21 -19.00 5.43
N ALA A 31 0.52 -17.96 5.89
CA ALA A 31 0.31 -16.73 5.10
C ALA A 31 1.63 -16.02 4.78
N LEU A 32 2.54 -15.90 5.76
CA LEU A 32 3.89 -15.34 5.56
C LEU A 32 4.73 -16.19 4.61
N GLN A 33 4.74 -17.50 4.78
CA GLN A 33 5.51 -18.39 3.90
C GLN A 33 5.00 -18.27 2.45
N ARG A 34 3.68 -18.23 2.27
CA ARG A 34 3.06 -18.12 0.94
C ARG A 34 3.33 -16.77 0.29
N SER A 35 3.34 -15.66 1.04
CA SER A 35 3.68 -14.34 0.51
C SER A 35 5.15 -14.28 0.07
N VAL A 36 6.08 -14.81 0.86
CA VAL A 36 7.51 -14.87 0.49
C VAL A 36 7.72 -15.70 -0.77
N LEU A 37 7.13 -16.89 -0.85
CA LEU A 37 7.20 -17.73 -2.05
C LEU A 37 6.61 -17.03 -3.27
N PHE A 38 5.45 -16.39 -3.11
CA PHE A 38 4.80 -15.63 -4.16
C PHE A 38 5.69 -14.52 -4.71
N PHE A 39 6.31 -13.71 -3.85
CA PHE A 39 7.21 -12.64 -4.28
C PHE A 39 8.50 -13.18 -4.93
N LYS A 40 9.04 -14.29 -4.42
CA LYS A 40 10.20 -14.97 -5.00
C LYS A 40 9.92 -15.43 -6.43
N ASP A 41 8.77 -16.03 -6.65
CA ASP A 41 8.39 -16.60 -7.96
C ASP A 41 8.01 -15.48 -8.96
N ASN A 42 7.55 -14.32 -8.48
CA ASN A 42 7.14 -13.19 -9.29
C ASN A 42 8.12 -12.00 -9.25
N LYS A 43 9.41 -12.25 -8.95
CA LYS A 43 10.43 -11.21 -8.74
C LYS A 43 10.44 -10.08 -9.78
N ALA A 44 10.30 -10.41 -11.07
CA ALA A 44 10.35 -9.42 -12.14
C ALA A 44 9.17 -8.45 -12.10
N SER A 45 7.95 -8.95 -11.81
CA SER A 45 6.77 -8.10 -11.67
C SER A 45 6.84 -7.23 -10.42
N VAL A 46 7.37 -7.78 -9.31
CA VAL A 46 7.57 -7.04 -8.05
C VAL A 46 8.57 -5.91 -8.25
N ILE A 47 9.71 -6.19 -8.87
CA ILE A 47 10.72 -5.18 -9.22
C ILE A 47 10.12 -4.12 -10.14
N GLY A 48 9.27 -4.51 -11.09
CA GLY A 48 8.56 -3.55 -11.96
C GLY A 48 7.67 -2.59 -11.17
N ILE A 49 6.86 -3.12 -10.24
CA ILE A 49 6.01 -2.30 -9.36
C ILE A 49 6.86 -1.35 -8.52
N ILE A 50 7.88 -1.87 -7.85
CA ILE A 50 8.79 -1.06 -7.02
C ILE A 50 9.50 0.00 -7.86
N GLY A 51 9.95 -0.36 -9.08
CA GLY A 51 10.59 0.57 -10.01
C GLY A 51 9.69 1.75 -10.36
N ILE A 52 8.41 1.50 -10.67
CA ILE A 52 7.45 2.57 -10.95
C ILE A 52 7.22 3.44 -9.71
N ILE A 53 7.08 2.86 -8.53
CA ILE A 53 6.90 3.61 -7.27
C ILE A 53 8.12 4.50 -6.98
N ILE A 54 9.33 3.99 -7.20
CA ILE A 54 10.57 4.76 -7.09
C ILE A 54 10.57 5.90 -8.12
N SER A 55 10.21 5.64 -9.37
CA SER A 55 10.13 6.69 -10.41
C SER A 55 9.15 7.80 -10.04
N ILE A 56 7.97 7.46 -9.52
CA ILE A 56 6.99 8.45 -9.03
C ILE A 56 7.59 9.26 -7.88
N SER A 57 8.22 8.60 -6.91
CA SER A 57 8.83 9.25 -5.74
C SER A 57 9.97 10.20 -6.14
N LEU A 58 10.79 9.80 -7.11
CA LEU A 58 11.85 10.64 -7.67
C LEU A 58 11.29 11.85 -8.42
N ALA A 59 10.24 11.65 -9.23
CA ALA A 59 9.59 12.75 -9.93
C ALA A 59 9.05 13.81 -8.94
N LEU A 60 8.41 13.37 -7.85
CA LEU A 60 7.94 14.27 -6.79
C LEU A 60 9.09 15.01 -6.09
N GLN A 61 10.22 14.34 -5.85
CA GLN A 61 11.38 15.01 -5.26
C GLN A 61 11.97 16.06 -6.19
N ILE A 62 12.10 15.76 -7.49
CA ILE A 62 12.59 16.73 -8.50
C ILE A 62 11.68 17.96 -8.56
N LEU A 63 10.35 17.76 -8.56
CA LEU A 63 9.38 18.85 -8.51
C LEU A 63 9.54 19.69 -7.23
N GLY A 64 9.78 19.05 -6.09
CA GLY A 64 10.07 19.74 -4.84
C GLY A 64 11.32 20.60 -4.89
N SER A 65 12.40 20.07 -5.47
CA SER A 65 13.65 20.81 -5.67
C SER A 65 13.46 22.04 -6.55
N ALA A 66 12.59 21.99 -7.56
CA ALA A 66 12.30 23.15 -8.41
C ALA A 66 11.53 24.26 -7.70
N VAL A 67 10.66 23.90 -6.75
CA VAL A 67 9.74 24.82 -6.06
C VAL A 67 10.33 25.36 -4.74
N SER A 68 11.42 24.76 -4.25
CA SER A 68 12.03 25.08 -2.95
C SER A 68 12.99 26.29 -2.95
N SER A 69 13.03 27.06 -4.04
CA SER A 69 13.79 28.33 -4.10
C SER A 69 13.32 29.37 -3.08
N VAL A 70 12.08 29.24 -2.58
CA VAL A 70 11.51 30.07 -1.52
C VAL A 70 11.22 29.19 -0.31
N GLN A 71 11.75 29.57 0.87
CA GLN A 71 11.62 28.82 2.12
C GLN A 71 10.17 28.44 2.46
N PHE A 72 9.23 29.37 2.27
CA PHE A 72 7.80 29.12 2.50
C PHE A 72 7.26 28.03 1.57
N LEU A 73 7.58 28.09 0.28
CA LEU A 73 7.13 27.10 -0.70
C LEU A 73 7.76 25.73 -0.45
N ALA A 74 9.02 25.67 0.02
CA ALA A 74 9.66 24.43 0.43
C ALA A 74 8.93 23.75 1.59
N ASN A 75 8.53 24.51 2.61
CA ASN A 75 7.78 23.97 3.75
C ASN A 75 6.40 23.44 3.34
N VAL A 76 5.68 24.19 2.48
CA VAL A 76 4.40 23.75 1.94
C VAL A 76 4.56 22.49 1.10
N TRP A 77 5.60 22.42 0.26
CA TRP A 77 5.89 21.23 -0.54
C TRP A 77 6.17 20.01 0.32
N ASN A 78 6.94 20.13 1.40
CA ASN A 78 7.23 19.02 2.30
C ASN A 78 5.95 18.44 2.92
N LEU A 79 5.00 19.29 3.30
CA LEU A 79 3.70 18.83 3.78
C LEU A 79 2.92 18.11 2.68
N ILE A 80 2.85 18.69 1.48
CA ILE A 80 2.17 18.06 0.32
C ILE A 80 2.80 16.70 0.01
N TYR A 81 4.13 16.61 -0.03
CA TYR A 81 4.86 15.38 -0.26
C TYR A 81 4.52 14.33 0.80
N LEU A 82 4.46 14.72 2.08
CA LEU A 82 4.04 13.83 3.15
C LEU A 82 2.62 13.30 2.90
N PHE A 83 1.67 14.17 2.55
CA PHE A 83 0.30 13.75 2.21
C PHE A 83 0.26 12.79 1.03
N ILE A 84 0.95 13.10 -0.08
CA ILE A 84 1.01 12.23 -1.25
C ILE A 84 1.64 10.87 -0.88
N SER A 85 2.72 10.86 -0.11
CA SER A 85 3.38 9.62 0.29
C SER A 85 2.48 8.70 1.11
N VAL A 86 1.72 9.25 2.05
CA VAL A 86 0.86 8.48 2.96
C VAL A 86 -0.44 8.06 2.29
N PHE A 87 -1.10 8.99 1.60
CA PHE A 87 -2.47 8.79 1.09
C PHE A 87 -2.54 8.35 -0.37
N VAL A 88 -1.45 8.46 -1.13
CA VAL A 88 -1.42 8.07 -2.55
C VAL A 88 -0.43 6.95 -2.78
N ILE A 89 0.85 7.13 -2.42
CA ILE A 89 1.90 6.16 -2.76
C ILE A 89 1.68 4.83 -2.03
N ARG A 90 1.42 4.86 -0.72
CA ARG A 90 1.18 3.64 0.06
C ARG A 90 -0.06 2.87 -0.44
N PRO A 91 -1.26 3.48 -0.57
CA PRO A 91 -2.42 2.76 -1.09
C PRO A 91 -2.23 2.26 -2.52
N LEU A 92 -1.58 3.05 -3.38
CA LEU A 92 -1.30 2.63 -4.76
C LEU A 92 -0.42 1.38 -4.81
N THR A 93 0.63 1.35 -3.97
CA THR A 93 1.51 0.17 -3.83
C THR A 93 0.71 -1.05 -3.39
N THR A 94 -0.14 -0.91 -2.36
CA THR A 94 -1.02 -1.99 -1.89
C THR A 94 -1.94 -2.47 -3.00
N ILE A 95 -2.63 -1.58 -3.72
CA ILE A 95 -3.55 -1.94 -4.80
C ILE A 95 -2.82 -2.71 -5.90
N TRP A 96 -1.63 -2.26 -6.30
CA TRP A 96 -0.88 -2.90 -7.37
C TRP A 96 -0.34 -4.27 -6.97
N ILE A 97 0.20 -4.41 -5.76
CA ILE A 97 0.63 -5.72 -5.24
C ILE A 97 -0.57 -6.66 -5.12
N THR A 98 -1.70 -6.18 -4.61
CA THR A 98 -2.94 -6.96 -4.47
C THR A 98 -3.46 -7.40 -5.84
N ARG A 99 -3.52 -6.50 -6.81
CA ARG A 99 -3.93 -6.81 -8.18
C ARG A 99 -2.99 -7.83 -8.83
N MET A 100 -1.68 -7.67 -8.65
CA MET A 100 -0.69 -8.62 -9.16
C MET A 100 -0.91 -10.00 -8.53
N TYR A 101 -1.10 -10.05 -7.21
CA TYR A 101 -1.39 -11.28 -6.50
C TYR A 101 -2.64 -11.97 -7.05
N MET A 102 -3.77 -11.26 -7.08
CA MET A 102 -5.03 -11.76 -7.60
C MET A 102 -4.92 -12.28 -9.04
N ALA A 103 -4.26 -11.55 -9.92
CA ALA A 103 -4.05 -11.94 -11.31
C ALA A 103 -3.21 -13.23 -11.46
N ARG A 104 -2.26 -13.47 -10.54
CA ARG A 104 -1.37 -14.63 -10.57
C ARG A 104 -1.97 -15.85 -9.86
N THR A 105 -2.86 -15.63 -8.89
CA THR A 105 -3.52 -16.72 -8.15
C THR A 105 -4.93 -17.03 -8.65
N GLY A 106 -5.40 -16.33 -9.70
CA GLY A 106 -6.75 -16.51 -10.25
C GLY A 106 -7.88 -16.08 -9.32
N LYS A 107 -7.59 -15.24 -8.33
CA LYS A 107 -8.59 -14.75 -7.38
C LYS A 107 -9.26 -13.49 -7.93
N THR A 108 -10.57 -13.40 -7.77
CA THR A 108 -11.33 -12.20 -8.12
C THR A 108 -11.52 -11.33 -6.88
N LEU A 109 -11.60 -10.00 -7.07
CA LEU A 109 -12.18 -9.13 -6.04
C LEU A 109 -13.61 -9.62 -5.80
N TYR A 110 -13.97 -9.88 -4.54
CA TYR A 110 -15.38 -10.07 -4.19
C TYR A 110 -16.15 -8.86 -4.74
N SER A 111 -17.08 -9.09 -5.67
CA SER A 111 -18.00 -8.04 -6.10
C SER A 111 -19.12 -7.99 -5.07
N PHE A 112 -19.48 -6.77 -4.64
CA PHE A 112 -20.63 -6.57 -3.76
C PHE A 112 -21.92 -7.15 -4.36
N ASP A 113 -21.98 -7.30 -5.69
CA ASP A 113 -23.09 -7.92 -6.42
C ASP A 113 -23.38 -9.36 -5.99
N GLN A 114 -22.40 -10.11 -5.48
CA GLN A 114 -22.60 -11.47 -4.98
C GLN A 114 -23.39 -11.52 -3.67
N TYR A 115 -23.44 -10.42 -2.90
CA TYR A 115 -24.20 -10.32 -1.65
C TYR A 115 -25.58 -9.70 -1.81
N LEU A 116 -25.90 -9.17 -2.99
CA LEU A 116 -27.22 -8.59 -3.30
C LEU A 116 -28.21 -9.62 -3.86
N LEU A 117 -27.76 -10.86 -4.06
CA LEU A 117 -28.54 -11.96 -4.65
C LEU A 117 -28.87 -13.09 -3.65
N ASP A 118 -28.52 -12.92 -2.37
CA ASP A 118 -28.97 -13.74 -1.24
C ASP A 118 -29.96 -12.95 -0.37
#